data_AF-E4VP64-F1
#
_entry.id   AF-E4VP64-F1
#
_cell.length_a   1.000
_cell.length_b   1.000
_cell.length_c   1.000
_cell.angle_alpha   90.00
_cell.angle_beta   90.00
_cell.angle_gamma   90.00
#
_symmetry.space_group_name_H-M   'P 1'
#
loop_
_entity.id
_entity.type
_entity.pdbx_description
1 polymer ?
#
loop_
_entity_poly.entity_id
_entity_poly.type
_entity_poly.pdbx_seq_one_letter_code
_entity_poly.pdbx_strand_id
1 'polypeptide(L)'
;MQVTFIAFITMIAFSMVYGDDAYPLKHSGIYYGCRDKSGAFCNDVCKLHLARRGNCYQPGPLAKMCRCFGIDNDNISFFAAMEKQCPKLRG
;
A
#
# COMPACT_ATOMS: atom_id res chain seq x y z
N MET A 1 35.75 -8.25 13.66
CA MET A 1 34.80 -7.11 13.60
C MET A 1 34.04 -6.97 12.27
N GLN A 2 34.37 -7.72 11.20
CA GLN A 2 33.61 -7.68 9.93
C GLN A 2 32.34 -8.57 9.93
N VAL A 3 32.34 -9.68 10.66
CA VAL A 3 31.25 -10.67 10.62
C VAL A 3 29.97 -10.17 11.29
N THR A 4 30.09 -9.34 12.32
CA THR A 4 28.94 -8.76 13.04
C THR A 4 28.17 -7.76 12.18
N PHE A 5 28.84 -6.97 11.34
CA PHE A 5 28.18 -5.95 10.51
C PHE A 5 27.24 -6.55 9.46
N ILE A 6 27.63 -7.70 8.88
CA ILE A 6 26.84 -8.39 7.84
C ILE A 6 25.53 -8.95 8.43
N ALA A 7 25.56 -9.46 9.66
CA ALA A 7 24.38 -9.99 10.34
C ALA A 7 23.35 -8.90 10.69
N PHE A 8 23.79 -7.67 10.96
CA PHE A 8 22.89 -6.55 11.20
C PHE A 8 22.20 -6.07 9.91
N ILE A 9 22.91 -6.04 8.78
CA ILE A 9 22.34 -5.63 7.48
C ILE A 9 21.25 -6.61 7.02
N THR A 10 21.43 -7.92 7.24
CA THR A 10 20.42 -8.91 6.90
C THR A 10 19.18 -8.80 7.80
N MET A 11 19.33 -8.58 9.11
CA MET A 11 18.18 -8.38 10.00
C MET A 11 17.35 -7.14 9.64
N ILE A 12 17.99 -6.05 9.22
CA ILE A 12 17.31 -4.81 8.80
C ILE A 12 16.52 -5.02 7.50
N ALA A 13 17.02 -5.86 6.58
CA ALA A 13 16.32 -6.18 5.33
C ALA A 13 15.08 -7.08 5.53
N PHE A 14 15.06 -7.95 6.54
CA PHE A 14 13.92 -8.84 6.81
C PHE A 14 12.82 -8.22 7.69
N SER A 15 13.11 -7.12 8.39
CA SER A 15 12.14 -6.46 9.29
C SER A 15 11.29 -5.36 8.63
N MET A 16 11.51 -5.08 7.34
CA MET A 16 10.89 -3.92 6.65
C MET A 16 9.71 -4.21 5.71
N VAL A 17 9.16 -5.43 5.59
CA VAL A 17 8.14 -5.68 4.54
C VAL A 17 6.96 -6.54 5.01
N TYR A 18 6.43 -6.25 6.19
CA TYR A 18 5.05 -6.64 6.52
C TYR A 18 4.19 -5.38 6.50
N GLY A 19 3.89 -4.90 5.30
CA GLY A 19 2.79 -3.95 5.17
C GLY A 19 1.50 -4.62 5.63
N ASP A 20 0.68 -3.87 6.36
CA ASP A 20 -0.61 -4.34 6.85
C ASP A 20 -1.60 -4.53 5.70
N ASP A 21 -2.78 -5.05 6.02
CA ASP A 21 -3.91 -5.08 5.08
C ASP A 21 -4.81 -3.87 5.33
N ALA A 22 -4.89 -2.93 4.39
CA ALA A 22 -5.69 -1.71 4.56
C ALA A 22 -6.50 -1.34 3.31
N TYR A 23 -7.45 -0.42 3.50
CA TYR A 23 -8.26 0.16 2.44
C TYR A 23 -7.67 1.53 2.07
N PRO A 24 -7.09 1.69 0.87
CA PRO A 24 -6.46 2.95 0.48
C PRO A 24 -7.49 4.05 0.28
N LEU A 25 -7.05 5.29 0.48
CA LEU A 25 -7.84 6.50 0.33
C LEU A 25 -7.39 7.27 -0.90
N LYS A 26 -8.34 7.66 -1.77
CA LYS A 26 -8.04 8.57 -2.88
C LYS A 26 -7.82 9.99 -2.37
N HIS A 27 -7.44 10.89 -3.28
CA HIS A 27 -7.16 12.30 -2.96
C HIS A 27 -8.29 13.02 -2.18
N SER A 28 -9.55 12.59 -2.30
CA SER A 28 -10.70 13.14 -1.57
C SER A 28 -10.92 12.54 -0.18
N GLY A 29 -10.03 11.68 0.31
CA GLY A 29 -10.14 11.07 1.64
C GLY A 29 -11.20 9.97 1.74
N ILE A 30 -11.73 9.48 0.62
CA ILE A 30 -12.70 8.37 0.59
C ILE A 30 -12.08 7.12 -0.06
N TYR A 31 -12.66 5.96 0.18
CA TYR A 31 -12.14 4.68 -0.33
C TYR A 31 -12.33 4.51 -1.84
N TYR A 32 -11.50 3.66 -2.45
CA TYR A 32 -11.66 3.22 -3.83
C TYR A 32 -12.76 2.16 -3.93
N GLY A 33 -13.93 2.54 -4.45
CA GLY A 33 -15.01 1.61 -4.75
C GLY A 33 -14.70 0.72 -5.94
N CYS A 34 -15.13 -0.54 -5.89
CA CYS A 34 -14.87 -1.53 -6.94
C CYS A 34 -16.10 -2.34 -7.35
N ARG A 35 -17.31 -1.85 -7.05
CA ARG A 35 -18.58 -2.54 -7.31
C ARG A 35 -18.72 -3.04 -8.74
N ASP A 36 -18.35 -2.19 -9.71
CA ASP A 36 -18.49 -2.43 -11.15
C ASP A 36 -17.12 -2.53 -11.85
N LYS A 37 -16.07 -2.89 -11.10
CA LYS A 37 -14.70 -2.95 -11.60
C LYS A 37 -14.14 -4.37 -11.47
N SER A 38 -13.21 -4.72 -12.35
CA SER A 38 -12.51 -6.01 -12.28
C SER A 38 -11.54 -6.06 -11.09
N GLY A 39 -11.16 -7.26 -10.66
CA GLY A 39 -10.14 -7.41 -9.61
C GLY A 39 -8.80 -6.75 -9.97
N ALA A 40 -8.47 -6.64 -11.26
CA ALA A 40 -7.28 -5.96 -11.75
C ALA A 40 -7.24 -4.48 -11.36
N PHE A 41 -8.40 -3.80 -11.37
CA PHE A 41 -8.50 -2.40 -10.96
C PHE A 41 -7.96 -2.17 -9.54
N CYS A 42 -8.38 -3.00 -8.57
CA CYS A 42 -7.91 -2.86 -7.20
C CYS A 42 -6.43 -3.23 -7.06
N ASN A 43 -5.93 -4.16 -7.89
CA ASN A 43 -4.51 -4.46 -7.89
C ASN A 43 -3.67 -3.26 -8.36
N ASP A 44 -4.13 -2.55 -9.39
CA ASP A 44 -3.43 -1.36 -9.90
C ASP A 44 -3.53 -0.19 -8.90
N VAL A 45 -4.69 0.02 -8.28
CA VAL A 45 -4.84 0.97 -7.17
C VAL A 45 -3.88 0.63 -6.03
N CYS A 46 -3.78 -0.63 -5.63
CA CYS A 46 -2.88 -1.01 -4.54
C CYS A 46 -1.40 -0.79 -4.89
N LYS A 47 -1.00 -1.03 -6.15
CA LYS A 47 0.34 -0.68 -6.61
C LYS A 47 0.62 0.83 -6.61
N LEU A 48 -0.39 1.64 -6.94
CA LEU A 48 -0.31 3.12 -6.82
C LEU A 48 -0.01 3.54 -5.37
N HIS A 49 -0.51 2.78 -4.40
CA HIS A 49 -0.26 2.97 -2.97
C HIS A 49 0.97 2.18 -2.46
N LEU A 50 1.87 1.78 -3.36
CA LEU A 50 3.10 1.03 -3.04
C LEU A 50 2.84 -0.29 -2.28
N ALA A 51 1.65 -0.86 -2.41
CA ALA A 51 1.31 -2.15 -1.81
C ALA A 51 1.68 -3.31 -2.74
N ARG A 52 1.79 -4.52 -2.17
CA ARG A 52 2.19 -5.72 -2.91
C ARG A 52 1.13 -6.17 -3.93
N ARG A 53 -0.15 -6.14 -3.54
CA ARG A 53 -1.28 -6.55 -4.39
C ARG A 53 -2.61 -6.03 -3.82
N GLY A 54 -3.66 -6.11 -4.62
CA GLY A 54 -5.00 -5.70 -4.21
C GLY A 54 -6.09 -6.60 -4.75
N ASN A 55 -7.23 -6.63 -4.05
CA ASN A 55 -8.46 -7.21 -4.56
C ASN A 55 -9.68 -6.35 -4.22
N CYS A 56 -10.78 -6.61 -4.91
CA CYS A 56 -12.06 -6.03 -4.55
C CYS A 56 -12.64 -6.85 -3.39
N TYR A 57 -12.81 -6.21 -2.23
CA TYR A 57 -13.35 -6.84 -1.02
C TYR A 57 -14.71 -6.21 -0.66
N GLN A 58 -15.59 -7.04 -0.12
CA GLN A 58 -16.93 -6.64 0.29
C GLN A 58 -17.07 -6.78 1.81
N PRO A 59 -16.73 -5.75 2.60
CA PRO A 59 -16.86 -5.79 4.06
C PRO A 59 -18.32 -5.76 4.53
N GLY A 60 -19.26 -5.37 3.67
CA GLY A 60 -20.68 -5.32 4.00
C GLY A 60 -21.58 -5.41 2.77
N PRO A 61 -22.91 -5.56 2.95
CA PRO A 61 -23.84 -5.86 1.86
C PRO A 61 -23.90 -4.80 0.75
N LEU A 62 -23.57 -3.54 1.05
CA LEU A 62 -23.72 -2.41 0.11
C LEU A 62 -22.40 -1.77 -0.33
N ALA A 63 -21.25 -2.19 0.22
CA ALA A 63 -19.97 -1.56 -0.03
C ALA A 63 -18.96 -2.59 -0.54
N LYS A 64 -18.51 -2.39 -1.79
CA LYS A 64 -17.37 -3.08 -2.38
C LYS A 64 -16.24 -2.08 -2.56
N MET A 65 -15.11 -2.32 -1.89
CA MET A 65 -13.95 -1.44 -1.95
C MET A 65 -12.65 -2.21 -2.11
N CYS A 66 -11.65 -1.53 -2.64
CA CYS A 66 -10.33 -2.12 -2.83
C CYS A 66 -9.66 -2.34 -1.48
N ARG A 67 -9.17 -3.56 -1.27
CA ARG A 67 -8.34 -3.94 -0.12
C ARG A 67 -6.93 -4.22 -0.63
N CYS A 68 -5.95 -3.58 -0.01
CA CYS A 68 -4.53 -3.74 -0.33
C CYS A 68 -3.86 -4.61 0.71
N PHE A 69 -2.94 -5.46 0.25
CA PHE A 69 -2.13 -6.35 1.07
C PHE A 69 -0.68 -5.91 0.99
N GLY A 70 0.01 -5.85 2.13
CA GLY A 70 1.39 -5.39 2.15
C GLY A 70 1.51 -3.90 1.89
N ILE A 71 0.59 -3.09 2.42
CA ILE A 71 0.65 -1.63 2.34
C ILE A 71 1.26 -1.06 3.62
N ASP A 72 2.23 -0.15 3.51
CA ASP A 72 2.69 0.60 4.69
C ASP A 72 1.61 1.59 5.13
N ASN A 73 1.43 1.76 6.43
CA ASN A 73 0.42 2.68 6.98
C ASN A 73 0.56 4.12 6.46
N ASP A 74 1.79 4.58 6.22
CA ASP A 74 2.06 5.88 5.61
C ASP A 74 1.49 6.01 4.19
N ASN A 75 1.35 4.92 3.46
CA ASN A 75 0.99 4.93 2.03
C ASN A 75 -0.53 4.79 1.84
N ILE A 76 -1.32 4.69 2.91
CA ILE A 76 -2.79 4.56 2.82
C ILE A 76 -3.41 5.75 2.08
N SER A 77 -2.89 6.96 2.30
CA SER A 77 -3.34 8.17 1.62
C SER A 77 -2.63 8.35 0.27
N PHE A 78 -3.39 8.72 -0.76
CA PHE A 78 -2.87 8.98 -2.10
C PHE A 78 -1.70 9.98 -2.11
N PHE A 79 -1.82 11.08 -1.38
CA PHE A 79 -0.78 12.11 -1.34
C PHE A 79 0.50 11.62 -0.69
N ALA A 80 0.40 10.83 0.39
CA ALA A 80 1.56 10.30 1.08
C ALA A 80 2.28 9.23 0.22
N ALA A 81 1.53 8.37 -0.46
CA ALA A 81 2.09 7.43 -1.44
C ALA A 81 2.77 8.16 -2.62
N MET A 82 2.17 9.24 -3.12
CA MET A 82 2.71 10.05 -4.20
C MET A 82 3.98 10.80 -3.81
N GLU A 83 4.04 11.36 -2.60
CA GLU A 83 5.24 12.05 -2.10
C GLU A 83 6.45 11.11 -2.03
N LYS A 84 6.24 9.86 -1.61
CA LYS A 84 7.31 8.84 -1.61
C LYS A 84 7.77 8.46 -3.02
N GLN A 85 6.87 8.43 -3.99
CA GLN A 85 7.20 8.13 -5.40
C GLN A 85 7.88 9.31 -6.10
N CYS A 86 7.59 10.54 -5.68
CA CYS A 86 8.09 11.76 -6.30
C CYS A 86 8.89 12.60 -5.29
N PRO A 87 10.14 12.22 -4.95
CA PRO A 87 10.98 12.96 -4.00
C PRO A 87 11.25 14.41 -4.42
N LYS A 88 11.05 14.78 -5.69
CA LYS A 88 11.17 16.16 -6.19
C LYS A 88 10.01 17.09 -5.77
N LEU A 89 8.94 16.55 -5.18
CA LEU A 89 7.84 17.36 -4.61
C LEU A 89 8.14 17.79 -3.15
N ARG A 90 9.18 17.23 -2.54
CA ARG A 90 9.72 17.71 -1.27
C ARG A 90 10.58 18.93 -1.57
N GLY A 91 9.98 20.11 -1.44
CA GLY A 91 10.68 21.40 -1.56
C GLY A 91 11.83 21.53 -0.57
#